data_AF-A0A2J7ZIP4-F1
#
_entry.id   AF-A0A2J7ZIP4-F1
#
_cell.length_a   1.000
_cell.length_b   1.000
_cell.length_c   1.000
_cell.angle_alpha   90.00
_cell.angle_beta   90.00
_cell.angle_gamma   90.00
#
_symmetry.space_group_name_H-M   'P 1'
#
loop_
_entity.id
_entity.type
_entity.pdbx_description
1 polymer ?
#
loop_
_entity_poly.entity_id
_entity_poly.type
_entity_poly.pdbx_seq_one_letter_code
_entity_poly.pdbx_strand_id
1 'polypeptide(L)'
;MNNNKLDEAALLAGCKGVFSKASYVTMGQEGKPELFGQKLPLRPAYGGKHFTTQPPKDGRTVDVYFEKKHNWISSGDPYADRIRYKDTQSDKKKGFQTSDFSKRDEFTNTIRTEQWREQLKVSGRWAAGGGLELAPLRRGTGENTHAKKALDMFAEANSIEALSTSMRRDPDL
;
A
#
# COMPACT_ATOMS: atom_id res chain seq x y z
N MET A 1 -21.76 88.89 -30.43
CA MET A 1 -21.15 88.01 -31.45
C MET A 1 -22.19 87.17 -32.18
N ASN A 2 -23.13 86.53 -31.47
CA ASN A 2 -24.18 85.68 -32.07
C ASN A 2 -25.56 86.30 -31.85
N ASN A 3 -25.88 87.41 -32.55
CA ASN A 3 -27.18 88.08 -32.43
C ASN A 3 -28.22 87.43 -33.36
N ASN A 4 -29.46 87.20 -32.88
CA ASN A 4 -30.54 86.53 -33.60
C ASN A 4 -30.20 85.13 -34.18
N LYS A 5 -29.30 84.39 -33.53
CA LYS A 5 -28.91 83.03 -33.95
C LYS A 5 -29.38 81.99 -32.93
N LEU A 6 -29.81 80.83 -33.44
CA LEU A 6 -30.19 79.64 -32.66
C LEU A 6 -29.21 78.47 -32.88
N ASP A 7 -28.00 78.77 -33.35
CA ASP A 7 -26.94 77.78 -33.53
C ASP A 7 -26.33 77.37 -32.18
N GLU A 8 -25.66 76.22 -32.16
CA GLU A 8 -25.01 75.70 -30.94
C GLU A 8 -24.08 76.73 -30.30
N ALA A 9 -23.34 77.50 -31.12
CA ALA A 9 -22.45 78.55 -30.63
C ALA A 9 -23.19 79.70 -29.91
N ALA A 10 -24.45 79.99 -30.22
CA ALA A 10 -25.26 80.95 -29.49
C ALA A 10 -25.75 80.41 -28.13
N LEU A 11 -25.96 79.10 -28.04
CA LEU A 11 -26.54 78.42 -26.86
C LEU A 11 -25.48 77.91 -25.87
N LEU A 12 -24.25 77.66 -26.33
CA LEU A 12 -23.21 76.89 -25.63
C LEU A 12 -22.85 77.40 -24.22
N ALA A 13 -22.91 78.71 -23.96
CA ALA A 13 -22.63 79.29 -22.64
C ALA A 13 -23.90 79.79 -21.92
N GLY A 14 -24.99 79.02 -22.00
CA GLY A 14 -26.26 79.35 -21.34
C GLY A 14 -26.96 80.54 -22.00
N CYS A 15 -27.20 80.44 -23.31
CA CYS A 15 -27.76 81.51 -24.16
C CYS A 15 -26.89 82.77 -24.25
N LYS A 16 -25.59 82.66 -23.91
CA LYS A 16 -24.57 83.67 -24.18
C LYS A 16 -23.67 83.16 -25.31
N GLY A 17 -23.56 83.93 -26.38
CA GLY A 17 -22.83 83.49 -27.57
C GLY A 17 -21.33 83.30 -27.32
N VAL A 18 -20.79 82.20 -27.84
CA VAL A 18 -19.37 81.80 -27.83
C VAL A 18 -18.74 82.03 -29.21
N PHE A 19 -17.41 82.19 -29.28
CA PHE A 19 -16.67 82.53 -30.50
C PHE A 19 -16.76 81.47 -31.61
N SER A 20 -16.72 80.18 -31.24
CA SER A 20 -16.82 79.06 -32.19
C SER A 20 -17.40 77.82 -31.51
N LYS A 21 -17.92 76.89 -32.33
CA LYS A 21 -18.35 75.56 -31.88
C LYS A 21 -17.14 74.68 -31.57
N ALA A 22 -17.20 73.91 -30.48
CA ALA A 22 -16.21 72.90 -30.12
C ALA A 22 -16.83 71.49 -30.27
N SER A 23 -16.02 70.49 -30.63
CA SER A 23 -16.47 69.10 -30.68
C SER A 23 -16.45 68.46 -29.28
N TYR A 24 -17.44 67.62 -28.97
CA TYR A 24 -17.49 66.86 -27.73
C TYR A 24 -16.72 65.54 -27.86
N VAL A 25 -15.63 65.38 -27.11
CA VAL A 25 -14.79 64.17 -27.12
C VAL A 25 -15.55 62.92 -26.67
N THR A 26 -16.60 63.08 -25.87
CA THR A 26 -17.38 61.99 -25.27
C THR A 26 -18.38 61.34 -26.22
N MET A 27 -18.74 61.98 -27.34
CA MET A 27 -19.82 61.52 -28.21
C MET A 27 -19.32 60.70 -29.41
N GLY A 28 -18.01 60.66 -29.67
CA GLY A 28 -17.42 59.97 -30.81
C GLY A 28 -17.53 60.76 -32.13
N GLN A 29 -17.44 60.05 -33.26
CA GLN A 29 -17.55 60.62 -34.61
C GLN A 29 -18.95 60.40 -35.19
N GLU A 30 -19.31 61.21 -36.18
CA GLU A 30 -20.60 61.09 -36.88
C GLU A 30 -20.75 59.69 -37.51
N GLY A 31 -21.83 58.99 -37.15
CA GLY A 31 -22.10 57.62 -37.56
C GLY A 31 -21.42 56.51 -36.73
N LYS A 32 -20.50 56.86 -35.82
CA LYS A 32 -19.84 55.93 -34.89
C LYS A 32 -19.71 56.55 -33.49
N PRO A 33 -20.76 56.48 -32.66
CA PRO A 33 -20.70 56.98 -31.29
C PRO A 33 -19.72 56.15 -30.44
N GLU A 34 -19.13 56.79 -29.43
CA GLU A 34 -18.24 56.10 -28.48
C GLU A 34 -19.03 55.05 -27.68
N LEU A 35 -18.57 53.79 -27.70
CA LEU A 35 -19.26 52.71 -27.01
C LEU A 35 -18.88 52.70 -25.53
N PHE A 36 -19.86 52.91 -24.66
CA PHE A 36 -19.69 52.79 -23.21
C PHE A 36 -19.50 51.32 -22.80
N GLY A 37 -18.52 51.04 -21.93
CA GLY A 37 -18.34 49.71 -21.30
C GLY A 37 -17.57 48.67 -22.11
N GLN A 38 -16.73 49.07 -23.06
CA GLN A 38 -15.87 48.13 -23.78
C GLN A 38 -14.93 47.39 -22.82
N LYS A 39 -14.93 46.05 -22.89
CA LYS A 39 -14.02 45.22 -22.09
C LYS A 39 -12.62 45.32 -22.67
N LEU A 40 -11.73 45.95 -21.90
CA LEU A 40 -10.30 45.95 -22.22
C LEU A 40 -9.74 44.53 -22.11
N PRO A 41 -8.82 44.12 -23.01
CA PRO A 41 -8.19 42.82 -22.90
C PRO A 41 -7.38 42.76 -21.60
N LEU A 42 -7.78 41.85 -20.69
CA LEU A 42 -7.01 41.60 -19.48
C LEU A 42 -5.72 40.84 -19.83
N ARG A 43 -4.70 41.02 -18.98
CA ARG A 43 -3.46 40.25 -19.13
C ARG A 43 -3.77 38.75 -19.03
N PRO A 44 -3.22 37.90 -19.91
CA PRO A 44 -3.48 36.46 -19.90
C PRO A 44 -3.16 35.79 -18.56
N ALA A 45 -2.22 36.32 -17.78
CA ALA A 45 -1.86 35.78 -16.46
C ALA A 45 -3.02 35.81 -15.44
N TYR A 46 -4.02 36.68 -15.63
CA TYR A 46 -5.20 36.73 -14.76
C TYR A 46 -6.24 35.66 -15.10
N GLY A 47 -6.15 35.05 -16.28
CA GLY A 47 -7.07 34.02 -16.73
C GLY A 47 -6.30 32.74 -17.06
N GLY A 48 -6.37 31.74 -16.19
CA GLY A 48 -5.78 30.44 -16.48
C GLY A 48 -5.54 29.58 -15.25
N LYS A 49 -5.13 28.34 -15.49
CA LYS A 49 -4.71 27.42 -14.43
C LYS A 49 -3.24 27.68 -14.11
N HIS A 50 -2.94 27.95 -12.83
CA HIS A 50 -1.57 28.12 -12.36
C HIS A 50 -0.83 26.78 -12.24
N PHE A 51 0.49 26.84 -12.06
CA PHE A 51 1.32 25.67 -11.79
C PHE A 51 0.87 24.95 -10.53
N THR A 52 0.84 23.63 -10.59
CA THR A 52 0.54 22.79 -9.43
C THR A 52 1.79 22.53 -8.63
N THR A 53 1.75 22.78 -7.33
CA THR A 53 2.78 22.38 -6.38
C THR A 53 2.25 21.26 -5.49
N GLN A 54 3.12 20.33 -5.07
CA GLN A 54 2.76 19.28 -4.13
C GLN A 54 3.38 19.57 -2.76
N PRO A 55 2.58 19.63 -1.68
CA PRO A 55 3.13 19.76 -0.34
C PRO A 55 3.89 18.49 0.07
N PRO A 56 4.84 18.58 1.02
CA PRO A 56 5.45 17.40 1.60
C PRO A 56 4.39 16.55 2.28
N LYS A 57 4.41 15.25 2.00
CA LYS A 57 3.53 14.29 2.65
C LYS A 57 4.11 13.92 4.00
N ASP A 58 3.24 13.83 5.02
CA ASP A 58 3.62 13.36 6.35
C ASP A 58 3.33 11.86 6.49
N GLY A 59 4.20 11.14 7.21
CA GLY A 59 4.06 9.71 7.47
C GLY A 59 5.31 8.88 7.13
N ARG A 60 5.17 7.56 7.30
CA ARG A 60 6.21 6.53 7.02
C ARG A 60 5.74 5.55 5.97
N THR A 61 5.21 6.08 4.87
CA THR A 61 4.69 5.33 3.74
C THR A 61 5.59 5.52 2.52
N VAL A 62 5.53 4.58 1.57
CA VAL A 62 6.45 4.56 0.42
C VAL A 62 6.35 5.81 -0.45
N ASP A 63 5.20 6.46 -0.47
CA ASP A 63 4.92 7.66 -1.25
C ASP A 63 5.47 8.95 -0.65
N VAL A 64 5.97 8.90 0.59
CA VAL A 64 6.71 10.00 1.25
C VAL A 64 8.16 10.02 0.79
N TYR A 65 8.73 8.85 0.50
CA TYR A 65 10.09 8.75 -0.03
C TYR A 65 10.15 9.31 -1.46
N PHE A 66 11.32 9.82 -1.84
CA PHE A 66 11.58 10.28 -3.20
C PHE A 66 11.36 9.16 -4.23
N GLU A 67 11.83 7.95 -3.89
CA GLU A 67 11.58 6.76 -4.68
C GLU A 67 10.25 6.13 -4.30
N LYS A 68 9.32 6.10 -5.25
CA LYS A 68 8.00 5.48 -5.08
C LYS A 68 8.04 3.95 -5.00
N LYS A 69 9.20 3.33 -5.24
CA LYS A 69 9.40 1.88 -5.14
C LYS A 69 10.30 1.60 -3.94
N HIS A 70 9.79 0.81 -3.01
CA HIS A 70 10.56 0.36 -1.85
C HIS A 70 11.11 -1.03 -2.11
N ASN A 71 12.39 -1.08 -2.50
CA ASN A 71 13.06 -2.33 -2.87
C ASN A 71 13.68 -2.97 -1.62
N TRP A 72 13.40 -4.24 -1.40
CA TRP A 72 14.01 -5.04 -0.34
C TRP A 72 15.08 -5.95 -0.94
N ILE A 73 16.24 -6.06 -0.30
CA ILE A 73 17.32 -6.95 -0.77
C ILE A 73 16.90 -8.43 -0.78
N SER A 74 16.01 -8.81 0.13
CA SER A 74 15.46 -10.17 0.21
C SER A 74 14.40 -10.47 -0.84
N SER A 75 14.03 -9.50 -1.69
CA SER A 75 13.07 -9.75 -2.76
C SER A 75 13.70 -10.59 -3.87
N GLY A 76 13.05 -11.72 -4.21
CA GLY A 76 13.49 -12.62 -5.27
C GLY A 76 14.38 -13.79 -4.84
N ASP A 77 14.90 -13.78 -3.61
CA ASP A 77 15.67 -14.91 -3.04
C ASP A 77 14.73 -15.85 -2.26
N PRO A 78 14.61 -17.14 -2.62
CA PRO A 78 13.79 -18.08 -1.88
C PRO A 78 14.33 -18.28 -0.46
N TYR A 79 13.43 -18.20 0.52
CA TYR A 79 13.79 -18.49 1.91
C TYR A 79 14.23 -19.95 2.07
N ALA A 80 15.43 -20.17 2.59
CA ALA A 80 16.01 -21.48 2.82
C ALA A 80 16.52 -21.64 4.26
N ASP A 81 15.77 -22.39 5.08
CA ASP A 81 16.05 -22.58 6.50
C ASP A 81 17.37 -23.32 6.77
N ARG A 82 17.78 -24.20 5.85
CA ARG A 82 18.94 -25.09 6.02
C ARG A 82 19.65 -25.38 4.71
N ILE A 83 20.97 -25.57 4.81
CA ILE A 83 21.80 -26.07 3.73
C ILE A 83 21.58 -27.58 3.62
N ARG A 84 21.10 -28.04 2.45
CA ARG A 84 20.87 -29.46 2.19
C ARG A 84 22.09 -30.07 1.51
N TYR A 85 22.93 -30.74 2.29
CA TYR A 85 24.13 -31.42 1.76
C TYR A 85 23.86 -32.53 0.75
N LYS A 86 22.64 -33.06 0.73
CA LYS A 86 22.22 -34.06 -0.27
C LYS A 86 22.26 -33.49 -1.71
N ASP A 87 21.99 -32.20 -1.86
CA ASP A 87 21.86 -31.57 -3.17
C ASP A 87 23.22 -31.01 -3.64
N THR A 88 24.11 -30.67 -2.72
CA THR A 88 25.42 -30.06 -3.01
C THR A 88 26.58 -31.05 -3.05
N GLN A 89 26.52 -32.13 -2.28
CA GLN A 89 27.58 -33.15 -2.23
C GLN A 89 27.07 -34.44 -2.89
N SER A 90 27.68 -34.83 -4.01
CA SER A 90 27.31 -36.07 -4.73
C SER A 90 27.78 -37.33 -3.99
N ASP A 91 28.96 -37.26 -3.35
CA ASP A 91 29.68 -38.45 -2.90
C ASP A 91 29.79 -38.50 -1.37
N LYS A 92 29.09 -39.46 -0.77
CA LYS A 92 29.33 -39.86 0.62
C LYS A 92 30.54 -40.79 0.67
N LYS A 93 31.68 -40.29 1.13
CA LYS A 93 32.86 -41.13 1.34
C LYS A 93 32.73 -41.86 2.68
N LYS A 94 32.98 -43.17 2.68
CA LYS A 94 33.03 -43.96 3.92
C LYS A 94 34.26 -43.56 4.72
N GLY A 95 34.07 -42.77 5.77
CA GLY A 95 35.12 -42.40 6.72
C GLY A 95 35.32 -43.43 7.82
N PHE A 96 36.20 -43.13 8.78
CA PHE A 96 36.57 -44.03 9.87
C PHE A 96 35.39 -44.38 10.79
N GLN A 97 34.86 -43.42 11.55
CA GLN A 97 33.76 -43.63 12.49
C GLN A 97 32.43 -43.03 12.03
N THR A 98 32.47 -42.09 11.08
CA THR A 98 31.30 -41.47 10.46
C THR A 98 31.44 -41.53 8.95
N SER A 99 30.33 -41.80 8.26
CA SER A 99 30.27 -41.93 6.79
C SER A 99 29.23 -40.99 6.16
N ASP A 100 28.88 -39.94 6.90
CA ASP A 100 27.96 -38.90 6.46
C ASP A 100 28.65 -37.82 5.61
N PHE A 101 27.85 -36.92 5.03
CA PHE A 101 28.34 -35.71 4.36
C PHE A 101 29.24 -34.87 5.28
N SER A 102 30.18 -34.14 4.69
CA SER A 102 31.01 -33.21 5.47
C SER A 102 30.21 -31.95 5.79
N LYS A 103 29.98 -31.69 7.08
CA LYS A 103 29.09 -30.60 7.55
C LYS A 103 29.80 -29.54 8.39
N ARG A 104 31.07 -29.23 8.07
CA ARG A 104 31.84 -28.23 8.84
C ARG A 104 31.26 -26.82 8.75
N ASP A 105 30.58 -26.53 7.66
CA ASP A 105 29.91 -25.27 7.35
C ASP A 105 28.47 -25.20 7.87
N GLU A 106 27.92 -26.25 8.48
CA GLU A 106 26.50 -26.30 8.91
C GLU A 106 26.15 -25.18 9.90
N PHE A 107 27.13 -24.78 10.72
CA PHE A 107 27.00 -23.72 11.72
C PHE A 107 27.43 -22.33 11.22
N THR A 108 27.69 -22.17 9.91
CA THR A 108 27.82 -20.83 9.30
C THR A 108 26.45 -20.18 9.09
N ASN A 109 25.39 -20.98 8.94
CA ASN A 109 24.02 -20.50 8.83
C ASN A 109 23.49 -20.06 10.22
N THR A 110 23.00 -18.83 10.28
CA THR A 110 22.45 -18.22 11.51
C THR A 110 21.24 -18.97 12.04
N ILE A 111 20.36 -19.47 11.17
CA ILE A 111 19.17 -20.23 11.56
C ILE A 111 19.58 -21.51 12.28
N ARG A 112 20.58 -22.23 11.75
CA ARG A 112 21.03 -23.50 12.32
C ARG A 112 21.76 -23.32 13.65
N THR A 113 22.52 -22.24 13.79
CA THR A 113 23.16 -21.89 15.06
C THR A 113 22.14 -21.52 16.14
N GLU A 114 21.09 -20.76 15.81
CA GLU A 114 20.01 -20.46 16.75
C GLU A 114 19.22 -21.71 17.17
N GLN A 115 18.93 -22.62 16.24
CA GLN A 115 18.32 -23.91 16.57
C GLN A 115 19.18 -24.72 17.56
N TRP A 116 20.50 -24.74 17.37
CA TRP A 116 21.42 -25.43 18.27
C TRP A 116 21.49 -24.76 19.64
N ARG A 117 21.51 -23.42 19.68
CA ARG A 117 21.42 -22.65 20.94
C ARG A 117 20.14 -22.98 21.69
N GLU A 118 19.01 -23.06 21.02
CA GLU A 118 17.73 -23.39 21.66
C GLU A 118 17.73 -24.82 22.21
N GLN A 119 18.29 -25.79 21.47
CA GLN A 119 18.48 -27.16 21.97
C GLN A 119 19.35 -27.19 23.23
N LEU A 120 20.46 -26.46 23.24
CA LEU A 120 21.35 -26.37 24.40
C LEU A 120 20.67 -25.71 25.61
N LYS A 121 19.88 -24.66 25.40
CA LYS A 121 19.10 -24.04 26.48
C LYS A 121 18.10 -25.03 27.06
N VAL A 122 17.39 -25.76 26.20
CA VAL A 122 16.43 -26.79 26.64
C VAL A 122 17.16 -27.89 27.40
N SER A 123 18.20 -28.50 26.84
CA SER A 123 18.96 -29.56 27.51
C SER A 123 19.62 -29.09 28.80
N GLY A 124 20.12 -27.86 28.84
CA GLY A 124 20.67 -27.24 30.05
C GLY A 124 19.62 -27.06 31.15
N ARG A 125 18.38 -26.68 30.77
CA ARG A 125 17.24 -26.63 31.71
C ARG A 125 16.91 -28.02 32.28
N TRP A 126 16.89 -29.06 31.44
CA TRP A 126 16.68 -30.44 31.89
C TRP A 126 17.80 -30.93 32.81
N ALA A 127 19.05 -30.59 32.50
CA ALA A 127 20.22 -30.99 33.31
C ALA A 127 20.28 -30.26 34.67
N ALA A 128 19.79 -29.03 34.76
CA ALA A 128 19.78 -28.23 35.98
C ALA A 128 18.64 -28.60 36.97
N GLY A 129 17.97 -29.74 36.78
CA GLY A 129 16.90 -30.21 37.69
C GLY A 129 15.57 -29.48 37.55
N GLY A 130 15.42 -28.61 36.55
CA GLY A 130 14.17 -27.93 36.21
C GLY A 130 13.19 -28.86 35.49
N GLY A 131 12.83 -29.97 36.13
CA GLY A 131 11.67 -30.77 35.74
C GLY A 131 10.40 -30.02 36.11
N LEU A 132 10.04 -29.00 35.33
CA LEU A 132 8.66 -28.53 35.32
C LEU A 132 7.86 -29.55 34.51
N GLU A 133 6.95 -30.22 35.21
CA GLU A 133 5.71 -30.80 34.73
C GLU A 133 5.62 -30.90 33.20
N LEU A 134 5.72 -32.13 32.69
CA LEU A 134 5.30 -32.48 31.34
C LEU A 134 3.94 -31.83 31.08
N ALA A 135 3.92 -30.66 30.45
CA ALA A 135 2.78 -30.27 29.65
C ALA A 135 2.54 -31.49 28.77
N PRO A 136 1.39 -32.18 28.91
CA PRO A 136 1.18 -33.42 28.19
C PRO A 136 1.43 -33.07 26.73
N LEU A 137 2.42 -33.75 26.14
CA LEU A 137 2.50 -33.88 24.70
C LEU A 137 1.09 -34.29 24.34
N ARG A 138 0.28 -33.37 23.80
CA ARG A 138 -1.05 -33.68 23.30
C ARG A 138 -0.79 -34.65 22.16
N ARG A 139 -0.67 -35.93 22.51
CA ARG A 139 -1.05 -37.05 21.67
C ARG A 139 -2.48 -36.68 21.33
N GLY A 140 -2.69 -36.19 20.11
CA GLY A 140 -3.99 -35.70 19.65
C GLY A 140 -4.99 -36.84 19.70
N THR A 141 -5.59 -37.07 20.86
CA THR A 141 -6.89 -37.72 21.04
C THR A 141 -8.00 -36.67 21.08
N GLY A 142 -7.67 -35.41 20.79
CA GLY A 142 -8.65 -34.39 20.47
C GLY A 142 -9.30 -34.75 19.15
N GLU A 143 -10.42 -35.46 19.21
CA GLU A 143 -11.39 -35.49 18.13
C GLU A 143 -11.60 -34.03 17.68
N ASN A 144 -11.13 -33.72 16.48
CA ASN A 144 -11.32 -32.41 15.90
C ASN A 144 -12.83 -32.27 15.64
N THR A 145 -13.53 -31.60 16.55
CA THR A 145 -15.00 -31.48 16.55
C THR A 145 -15.52 -30.87 15.24
N HIS A 146 -14.70 -30.06 14.57
CA HIS A 146 -14.97 -29.56 13.22
C HIS A 146 -14.84 -30.63 12.15
N ALA A 147 -13.85 -31.53 12.24
CA ALA A 147 -13.72 -32.65 11.31
C ALA A 147 -14.82 -33.69 11.52
N LYS A 148 -15.25 -33.91 12.77
CA LYS A 148 -16.36 -34.81 13.11
C LYS A 148 -17.71 -34.25 12.64
N LYS A 149 -17.98 -32.94 12.85
CA LYS A 149 -19.13 -32.26 12.24
C LYS A 149 -19.12 -32.31 10.71
N ALA A 150 -17.95 -32.16 10.08
CA ALA A 150 -17.85 -32.24 8.62
C ALA A 150 -18.14 -33.65 8.10
N LEU A 151 -17.70 -34.69 8.83
CA LEU A 151 -17.99 -36.09 8.53
C LEU A 151 -19.45 -36.46 8.77
N ASP A 152 -20.04 -35.99 9.87
CA ASP A 152 -21.45 -36.21 10.19
C ASP A 152 -22.35 -35.51 9.16
N MET A 153 -22.02 -34.28 8.75
CA MET A 153 -22.71 -33.59 7.65
C MET A 153 -22.54 -34.30 6.30
N PHE A 154 -21.39 -34.92 6.05
CA PHE A 154 -21.16 -35.72 4.84
C PHE A 154 -21.93 -37.05 4.85
N ALA A 155 -22.12 -37.65 6.03
CA ALA A 155 -22.90 -38.87 6.21
C ALA A 155 -24.41 -38.60 6.10
N GLU A 156 -24.90 -37.49 6.66
CA GLU A 156 -26.28 -37.04 6.50
C GLU A 156 -26.62 -36.70 5.04
N ALA A 157 -25.69 -36.07 4.32
CA ALA A 157 -25.88 -35.71 2.90
C ALA A 157 -25.91 -36.92 1.95
N ASN A 158 -25.41 -38.09 2.37
CA ASN A 158 -25.29 -39.28 1.51
C ASN A 158 -26.18 -40.47 1.92
N SER A 159 -27.11 -40.28 2.86
CA SER A 159 -28.15 -41.27 3.24
C SER A 159 -27.67 -42.73 3.21
N ILE A 160 -26.63 -43.06 3.98
CA ILE A 160 -26.25 -44.45 4.24
C ILE A 160 -26.69 -44.78 5.65
N GLU A 161 -27.72 -45.62 5.76
CA GLU A 161 -28.21 -46.17 7.01
C GLU A 161 -27.09 -46.84 7.81
N ALA A 162 -27.14 -46.60 9.12
CA ALA A 162 -26.21 -47.09 10.13
C ALA A 162 -25.98 -48.61 10.05
N LEU A 163 -24.73 -49.00 9.77
CA LEU A 163 -24.25 -50.33 10.12
C LEU A 163 -23.69 -50.31 11.55
N SER A 164 -24.48 -50.91 12.44
CA SER A 164 -24.12 -51.32 13.80
C SER A 164 -22.86 -52.20 13.79
N THR A 165 -21.71 -51.64 14.20
CA THR A 165 -20.51 -52.44 14.49
C THR A 165 -20.53 -52.89 15.94
N SER A 166 -21.30 -53.94 16.23
CA SER A 166 -21.07 -54.76 17.42
C SER A 166 -19.96 -55.75 17.12
N MET A 167 -18.74 -55.49 17.56
CA MET A 167 -17.73 -56.55 17.72
C MET A 167 -17.50 -56.81 19.20
N ARG A 168 -18.07 -57.93 19.64
CA ARG A 168 -17.78 -58.61 20.90
C ARG A 168 -16.28 -58.91 20.98
N ARG A 169 -15.67 -58.64 22.13
CA ARG A 169 -14.40 -59.28 22.51
C ARG A 169 -14.76 -60.61 23.13
N ASP A 170 -14.35 -61.71 22.51
CA ASP A 170 -14.26 -62.98 23.20
C ASP A 170 -12.91 -63.05 23.92
N PRO A 171 -12.88 -63.41 25.22
CA PRO A 171 -11.67 -63.76 25.93
C PRO A 171 -11.36 -65.25 25.66
N ASP A 172 -10.07 -65.58 25.72
CA ASP A 172 -9.47 -66.92 25.63
C ASP A 172 -9.08 -67.38 24.21
N LEU A 173 -7.81 -67.08 23.87
CA LEU A 173 -6.79 -68.01 23.33
C LEU A 173 -5.41 -67.30 23.28
#